data_AF-A0A7J6TNQ1-F1
#
_entry.id   AF-A0A7J6TNQ1-F1
#
_cell.length_a   1.000
_cell.length_b   1.000
_cell.length_c   1.000
_cell.angle_alpha   90.00
_cell.angle_beta   90.00
_cell.angle_gamma   90.00
#
_symmetry.space_group_name_H-M   'P 1'
#
loop_
_entity.id
_entity.type
_entity.pdbx_description
1 polymer ?
#
loop_
_entity_poly.entity_id
_entity_poly.type
_entity_poly.pdbx_seq_one_letter_code
_entity_poly.pdbx_strand_id
1 'polypeptide(L)'
;MVVVASDGLWDNVFDKDVMRILQKEQDDVHAAATELATMAVNNGRNRTYASPFFRHALQQRTFVGLGGKEDDVTVVVGRLTRTSEPSNEVIDIDESEAELRI
;
A
#
# COMPACT_ATOMS: atom_id res chain seq x y z
N MET A 1 5.30 9.80 -7.72
CA MET A 1 4.04 9.03 -7.66
C MET A 1 3.18 9.61 -6.55
N VAL A 2 1.87 9.42 -6.63
CA VAL A 2 0.90 9.72 -5.57
C VAL A 2 0.34 8.39 -5.10
N VAL A 3 0.31 8.17 -3.79
CA VAL A 3 -0.29 6.97 -3.19
C VAL A 3 -1.48 7.42 -2.34
N VAL A 4 -2.62 6.80 -2.58
CA VAL A 4 -3.83 6.93 -1.76
C VAL A 4 -4.18 5.53 -1.28
N ALA A 5 -4.42 5.35 0.01
CA ALA A 5 -4.70 4.03 0.57
C ALA A 5 -5.57 4.12 1.83
N SER A 6 -6.25 3.02 2.17
CA SER A 6 -6.92 2.86 3.46
C SER A 6 -5.91 2.87 4.62
N ASP A 7 -6.40 3.06 5.84
CA ASP A 7 -5.57 3.00 7.06
C ASP A 7 -4.89 1.65 7.23
N GLY A 8 -5.47 0.56 6.70
CA GLY A 8 -4.83 -0.76 6.64
C GLY A 8 -3.40 -0.77 6.06
N LEU A 9 -3.06 0.11 5.10
CA LEU A 9 -1.68 0.29 4.64
C LEU A 9 -0.83 1.00 5.72
N TRP A 10 -1.28 2.18 6.14
CA TRP A 10 -0.51 3.09 7.00
C TRP A 10 -0.34 2.58 8.43
N ASP A 11 -1.24 1.72 8.90
CA ASP A 11 -1.15 1.05 10.19
C ASP A 11 -0.11 -0.08 10.18
N ASN A 12 0.25 -0.61 9.01
CA ASN A 12 1.06 -1.81 8.87
C ASN A 12 2.36 -1.66 8.07
N VAL A 13 2.59 -0.51 7.42
CA VAL A 13 3.80 -0.27 6.62
C VAL A 13 4.37 1.10 6.96
N PHE A 14 5.67 1.16 7.25
CA PHE A 14 6.35 2.43 7.51
C PHE A 14 6.59 3.21 6.21
N ASP A 15 6.55 4.54 6.29
CA ASP A 15 6.83 5.44 5.15
C ASP A 15 8.12 5.10 4.41
N LYS A 16 9.19 4.73 5.14
CA LYS A 16 10.47 4.32 4.53
C LYS A 16 10.34 3.10 3.62
N ASP A 17 9.47 2.16 3.99
CA ASP A 17 9.22 0.93 3.25
C ASP A 17 8.32 1.22 2.05
N VAL A 18 7.33 2.10 2.23
CA VAL A 18 6.54 2.64 1.11
C VAL A 18 7.45 3.30 0.08
N MET A 19 8.32 4.21 0.49
CA MET A 19 9.25 4.91 -0.41
C MET A 19 10.20 3.94 -1.13
N ARG A 20 10.69 2.91 -0.43
CA ARG A 20 11.54 1.87 -1.04
C ARG A 20 10.81 1.11 -2.14
N ILE A 21 9.55 0.72 -1.92
CA ILE A 21 8.74 0.04 -2.94
C ILE A 21 8.46 0.98 -4.12
N LEU A 22 8.08 2.23 -3.86
CA LEU A 22 7.82 3.21 -4.92
C LEU A 22 9.05 3.51 -5.78
N GLN A 23 10.26 3.47 -5.20
CA GLN A 23 11.51 3.61 -5.95
C GLN A 23 11.83 2.35 -6.78
N LYS A 24 11.61 1.18 -6.19
CA LYS A 24 11.82 -0.12 -6.85
C LYS A 24 10.90 -0.28 -8.05
N GLU A 25 9.62 0.05 -7.89
CA GLU A 25 8.54 -0.13 -8.87
C GLU A 25 8.15 1.19 -9.56
N GLN A 26 9.10 2.12 -9.72
CA GLN A 26 8.85 3.47 -10.25
C GLN A 26 8.20 3.48 -11.65
N ASP A 27 8.42 2.42 -12.43
CA ASP A 27 8.00 2.28 -13.82
C ASP A 27 6.69 1.50 -13.97
N ASP A 28 6.26 0.78 -12.93
CA ASP A 28 5.04 -0.03 -12.90
C ASP A 28 4.18 0.31 -11.66
N VAL A 29 3.16 1.14 -11.88
CA VAL A 29 2.25 1.57 -10.81
C VAL A 29 1.39 0.44 -10.26
N HIS A 30 1.09 -0.58 -11.07
CA HIS A 30 0.30 -1.73 -10.64
C HIS A 30 1.14 -2.63 -9.73
N ALA A 31 2.38 -2.94 -10.13
CA ALA A 31 3.33 -3.67 -9.29
C ALA A 31 3.57 -2.95 -7.95
N ALA A 32 3.74 -1.63 -7.97
CA ALA A 32 3.88 -0.82 -6.76
C ALA A 32 2.66 -0.95 -5.83
N ALA A 33 1.44 -0.82 -6.37
CA ALA A 33 0.21 -0.95 -5.59
C ALA A 33 0.06 -2.36 -4.98
N THR A 34 0.33 -3.39 -5.77
CA THR A 34 0.23 -4.79 -5.37
C THR A 34 1.25 -5.15 -4.30
N GLU A 35 2.50 -4.70 -4.43
CA GLU A 35 3.55 -4.95 -3.43
C GLU A 35 3.24 -4.23 -2.10
N LEU A 36 2.76 -2.97 -2.16
CA LEU A 36 2.33 -2.22 -0.97
C LEU A 36 1.17 -2.93 -0.25
N ALA A 37 0.14 -3.34 -0.99
CA ALA A 37 -1.02 -4.02 -0.40
C ALA A 37 -0.62 -5.38 0.21
N THR A 38 0.21 -6.14 -0.50
CA THR A 38 0.72 -7.45 -0.03
C THR A 38 1.54 -7.30 1.25
N MET A 39 2.43 -6.30 1.30
CA MET A 39 3.23 -6.01 2.49
C MET A 39 2.34 -5.64 3.68
N ALA A 40 1.34 -4.78 3.47
CA ALA A 40 0.40 -4.39 4.53
C ALA A 40 -0.38 -5.58 5.09
N VAL A 41 -0.94 -6.44 4.23
CA VAL A 41 -1.67 -7.65 4.66
C VAL A 41 -0.77 -8.60 5.45
N ASN A 42 0.44 -8.85 4.98
CA ASN A 42 1.39 -9.73 5.66
C ASN A 42 1.82 -9.16 7.02
N ASN A 43 2.09 -7.86 7.08
CA ASN A 43 2.46 -7.19 8.33
C ASN A 43 1.28 -7.13 9.31
N GLY A 44 0.06 -6.91 8.82
CA GLY A 44 -1.19 -6.91 9.61
C GLY A 44 -1.41 -8.24 10.35
N ARG A 45 -1.06 -9.36 9.71
CA ARG A 45 -1.14 -10.71 10.30
C ARG A 45 0.03 -11.05 11.23
N ASN A 46 1.12 -10.29 11.18
CA ASN A 46 2.32 -10.57 11.95
C ASN A 46 2.18 -10.11 13.41
N ARG A 47 1.98 -11.06 14.33
CA ARG A 47 1.80 -10.81 15.77
C ARG A 47 3.08 -10.47 16.53
N THR A 48 4.24 -10.50 15.90
CA THR A 48 5.52 -10.10 16.53
C THR A 48 6.12 -8.83 15.91
N TYR A 49 5.45 -8.27 14.91
CA TYR A 49 5.87 -7.06 14.23
C TYR A 49 5.46 -5.81 15.02
N ALA A 50 6.44 -4.95 15.31
CA ALA A 50 6.18 -3.66 15.92
C ALA A 50 5.73 -2.63 14.86
N SER A 51 4.49 -2.82 14.40
CA SER A 51 3.83 -2.04 13.35
C SER A 51 3.70 -0.54 13.65
N PRO A 52 3.52 0.32 12.64
CA PRO A 52 3.14 1.73 12.86
C PRO A 52 1.96 1.88 13.83
N PHE A 53 0.89 1.09 13.66
CA PHE A 53 -0.25 1.07 14.58
C PHE A 53 0.16 0.81 16.03
N PHE A 54 0.92 -0.25 16.28
CA PHE A 54 1.40 -0.59 17.61
C PHE A 54 2.25 0.55 18.19
N ARG A 55 3.15 1.14 17.38
CA ARG A 55 4.00 2.25 17.81
C ARG A 55 3.19 3.49 18.16
N HIS A 56 2.18 3.84 17.37
CA HIS A 56 1.28 4.95 17.66
C HIS A 56 0.44 4.71 18.93
N ALA A 57 -0.09 3.49 19.10
CA ALA A 57 -0.83 3.13 20.32
C ALA A 57 0.04 3.27 21.59
N LEU A 58 1.30 2.83 21.53
CA LEU A 58 2.26 3.02 22.62
C LEU A 58 2.50 4.51 22.94
N GLN A 59 2.66 5.36 21.92
CA GLN A 59 2.84 6.81 22.10
C GLN A 59 1.62 7.47 22.74
N GLN A 60 0.42 6.98 22.40
CA GLN A 60 -0.84 7.46 22.96
C GLN A 60 -1.19 6.84 24.33
N ARG A 61 -0.32 5.98 24.88
CA ARG A 61 -0.54 5.24 26.14
C ARG A 61 -1.77 4.33 26.09
N THR A 62 -2.14 3.88 24.90
CA THR A 62 -3.20 2.91 24.67
C THR A 62 -2.62 1.50 24.73
N PHE A 63 -3.26 0.62 25.48
CA PHE A 63 -2.83 -0.78 25.58
C PHE A 63 -3.37 -1.59 24.39
N VAL A 64 -2.47 -1.96 23.50
CA VAL A 64 -2.72 -2.91 22.41
C VAL A 64 -1.63 -3.98 22.42
N GLY A 65 -1.95 -5.19 21.92
CA GLY A 65 -0.95 -6.24 21.77
C GLY A 65 0.13 -5.86 20.75
N LEU A 66 1.35 -6.39 20.93
CA LEU A 66 2.36 -6.34 19.87
C LEU A 66 1.81 -7.01 18.61
N GLY A 67 2.08 -6.42 17.45
CA GLY A 67 1.70 -6.97 16.16
C GLY A 67 1.21 -5.91 15.17
N GLY A 68 0.92 -6.35 13.95
CA GLY A 68 0.13 -5.58 13.00
C GLY A 68 -1.35 -5.54 13.37
N LYS A 69 -2.08 -4.67 12.66
CA LYS A 69 -3.53 -4.56 12.70
C LYS A 69 -4.11 -5.23 11.45
N GLU A 70 -4.80 -6.34 11.62
CA GLU A 70 -5.46 -7.03 10.51
C GLU A 70 -6.69 -6.23 10.08
N ASP A 71 -6.66 -5.71 8.85
CA ASP A 71 -7.63 -4.73 8.33
C ASP A 71 -7.79 -4.88 6.82
N ASP A 72 -8.86 -4.33 6.26
CA ASP A 72 -9.07 -4.27 4.82
C ASP A 72 -8.07 -3.29 4.19
N VAL A 73 -7.31 -3.77 3.19
CA VAL A 73 -6.26 -2.99 2.54
C VAL A 73 -6.69 -2.62 1.13
N THR A 74 -6.80 -1.32 0.86
CA THR A 74 -7.01 -0.76 -0.49
C THR A 74 -5.87 0.22 -0.79
N VAL A 75 -5.23 0.09 -1.96
CA VAL A 75 -4.13 0.95 -2.40
C VAL A 75 -4.36 1.40 -3.83
N VAL A 76 -4.23 2.70 -4.08
CA VAL A 76 -4.27 3.34 -5.39
C VAL A 76 -2.96 4.09 -5.60
N VAL A 77 -2.27 3.81 -6.71
CA VAL A 77 -1.00 4.44 -7.07
C VAL A 77 -1.15 5.17 -8.40
N GLY A 78 -0.86 6.47 -8.39
CA GLY A 78 -0.83 7.31 -9.58
C GLY A 78 0.59 7.77 -9.92
N ARG A 79 0.95 7.74 -11.20
CA ARG A 79 2.20 8.35 -11.69
C ARG A 79 1.88 9.65 -12.42
N LEU A 80 2.52 10.73 -11.99
CA LEU A 80 2.47 12.00 -12.71
C LEU A 80 3.36 11.88 -13.95
N THR A 81 2.75 11.96 -15.13
CA THR A 81 3.45 12.05 -16.41
C THR A 81 3.35 13.48 -16.93
N ARG A 82 4.45 14.00 -17.50
CA ARG A 82 4.39 15.27 -18.24
C ARG A 82 3.90 14.96 -19.63
N THR A 83 2.73 15.46 -19.97
CA THR A 83 2.17 15.38 -21.30
C THR A 83 2.87 16.41 -22.20
N SER A 84 3.59 15.97 -23.23
CA SER A 84 4.07 16.86 -24.30
C SER A 84 3.02 17.06 -25.41
N GLU A 85 2.05 16.15 -25.56
CA GLU A 85 0.86 16.25 -26.42
C GLU A 85 -0.28 15.38 -25.85
N PRO A 86 -1.58 15.73 -26.01
CA PRO A 86 -2.68 14.98 -25.44
C PRO A 86 -2.78 13.59 -26.08
N SER A 87 -2.29 12.55 -25.39
CA SER A 87 -2.46 11.16 -25.80
C SER A 87 -3.86 10.69 -25.41
N ASN A 88 -4.68 10.35 -26.42
CA ASN A 88 -5.99 9.68 -26.28
C ASN A 88 -5.87 8.19 -25.88
N GLU A 89 -4.76 7.78 -25.28
CA GLU A 89 -4.58 6.40 -24.82
C GLU A 89 -5.42 6.21 -23.56
N VAL A 90 -6.58 5.56 -23.75
CA VAL A 90 -7.29 4.89 -22.68
C VAL A 90 -6.34 3.82 -22.16
N ILE A 91 -5.93 3.95 -20.91
CA ILE A 91 -5.21 2.88 -20.22
C ILE A 91 -6.22 1.74 -20.12
N ASP A 92 -6.05 0.69 -20.92
CA ASP A 92 -6.78 -0.56 -20.72
C ASP A 92 -6.44 -1.05 -19.31
N ILE A 93 -7.42 -0.91 -18.42
CA ILE A 93 -7.36 -1.54 -17.11
C ILE A 93 -7.52 -3.02 -17.41
N ASP A 94 -6.48 -3.81 -17.18
CA ASP A 94 -6.56 -5.26 -17.27
C ASP A 94 -7.49 -5.75 -16.14
N GLU A 95 -8.78 -5.88 -16.45
CA GLU A 95 -9.81 -6.38 -15.55
C GLU A 95 -9.70 -7.90 -15.31
N SER A 96 -8.80 -8.61 -16.02
CA SER A 96 -8.72 -10.08 -15.95
C SER A 96 -8.24 -10.61 -14.59
N GLU A 97 -7.47 -9.82 -13.84
CA GLU A 97 -7.03 -10.17 -12.48
C GLU A 97 -8.14 -9.96 -11.42
N ALA A 98 -9.15 -9.14 -11.71
CA ALA A 98 -10.26 -8.88 -10.78
C ALA A 98 -11.30 -10.02 -10.75
N GLU A 99 -11.44 -10.76 -11.85
CA GLU A 99 -12.44 -11.83 -11.97
C GLU A 99 -11.96 -13.22 -11.49
N LEU A 100 -10.67 -13.42 -11.18
CA LEU A 100 -10.11 -14.74 -10.87
C LEU A 100 -10.18 -15.17 -9.39
N ARG A 101 -10.92 -14.46 -8.53
CA ARG A 101 -11.03 -14.77 -7.07
C ARG A 101 -12.46 -14.75 -6.52
N ILE A 102 -13.36 -15.50 -7.16
CA ILE A 102 -14.64 -15.92 -6.56
C ILE A 102 -14.68 -17.44 -6.46
#